data_AF-A0A1Q5TW95-F1
#
_entry.id   AF-A0A1Q5TW95-F1
#
_cell.length_a   1.000
_cell.length_b   1.000
_cell.length_c   1.000
_cell.angle_alpha   90.00
_cell.angle_beta   90.00
_cell.angle_gamma   90.00
#
_symmetry.space_group_name_H-M   'P 1'
#
loop_
_entity.id
_entity.type
_entity.pdbx_description
1 polymer ?
#
loop_
_entity_poly.entity_id
_entity_poly.type
_entity_poly.pdbx_seq_one_letter_code
_entity_poly.pdbx_strand_id
1 'polypeptide(L)' 'MRLTQKETADRLGIKQSTVSGFENSPEKSKLETLFKLLSVLDLGLQVTEHNASTKPNSGWTREW' A
#
# COMPACT_ATOMS: atom_id res chain seq x y z
N MET A 1 -13.75 -0.39 -3.29
CA MET A 1 -13.44 -0.90 -4.65
C MET A 1 -13.14 -2.39 -4.55
N ARG A 2 -13.68 -3.23 -5.44
CA ARG A 2 -13.25 -4.63 -5.57
C ARG A 2 -12.58 -4.79 -6.94
N LEU A 3 -11.27 -4.58 -6.97
CA LEU A 3 -10.45 -4.86 -8.15
C LEU A 3 -9.95 -6.30 -8.03
N THR A 4 -10.01 -7.04 -9.13
CA THR A 4 -9.34 -8.33 -9.24
C THR A 4 -7.82 -8.13 -9.34
N GLN A 5 -7.05 -9.15 -8.98
CA GLN A 5 -5.58 -9.12 -9.16
C GLN A 5 -5.19 -8.81 -10.61
N LYS A 6 -5.98 -9.29 -11.59
CA LYS A 6 -5.75 -9.05 -13.01
C LYS A 6 -5.91 -7.57 -13.33
N GLU A 7 -7.01 -6.94 -12.91
CA GLU A 7 -7.24 -5.51 -13.13
C GLU A 7 -6.16 -4.64 -12.47
N THR A 8 -5.72 -4.99 -11.26
CA THR A 8 -4.61 -4.32 -10.57
C THR A 8 -3.30 -4.45 -11.35
N ALA A 9 -3.00 -5.64 -11.86
CA ALA A 9 -1.79 -5.90 -12.63
C ALA A 9 -1.79 -5.17 -13.98
N ASP A 10 -2.94 -5.15 -14.66
CA ASP A 10 -3.13 -4.46 -15.94
C ASP A 10 -2.92 -2.94 -15.76
N ARG A 11 -3.43 -2.35 -14.67
CA ARG A 11 -3.18 -0.93 -14.34
C ARG A 11 -1.71 -0.61 -14.05
N LEU A 12 -0.96 -1.59 -13.56
CA LEU A 12 0.46 -1.46 -13.21
C LEU A 12 1.42 -1.82 -14.34
N GLY A 13 0.92 -2.40 -15.43
CA GLY A 13 1.76 -2.94 -16.51
C GLY A 13 2.65 -4.10 -16.06
N ILE A 14 2.18 -4.91 -15.09
CA ILE A 14 2.92 -6.08 -14.56
C ILE A 14 2.11 -7.37 -14.74
N LYS A 15 2.72 -8.53 -14.46
CA LYS A 15 2.00 -9.81 -14.49
C LYS A 15 1.07 -9.93 -13.28
N GLN A 16 -0.12 -10.51 -13.46
CA GLN A 16 -1.00 -10.88 -12.34
C GLN A 16 -0.27 -11.73 -11.29
N SER A 17 0.64 -12.61 -11.72
CA SER A 17 1.45 -13.43 -10.83
C SER A 17 2.33 -12.60 -9.88
N THR A 18 2.68 -11.37 -10.25
CA THR A 18 3.40 -10.43 -9.37
C THR A 18 2.49 -9.91 -8.26
N VAL A 19 1.22 -9.60 -8.56
CA VAL A 19 0.22 -9.20 -7.56
C VAL A 19 -0.09 -10.37 -6.62
N SER A 20 -0.35 -11.55 -7.18
CA SER A 20 -0.57 -12.78 -6.40
C SER A 20 0.64 -13.16 -5.54
N GLY A 21 1.86 -13.00 -6.07
CA GLY A 21 3.10 -13.23 -5.32
C GLY A 21 3.26 -12.26 -4.15
N PHE A 22 2.91 -10.99 -4.33
CA PHE A 22 2.88 -10.01 -3.25
C PHE A 22 1.86 -10.38 -2.16
N GLU A 23 0.64 -10.79 -2.55
CA GLU A 23 -0.41 -11.14 -1.58
C GLU A 23 -0.09 -12.42 -0.80
N ASN A 24 0.55 -13.41 -1.42
CA ASN A 24 0.86 -14.71 -0.78
C ASN A 24 2.24 -14.77 -0.11
N SER A 25 3.19 -13.95 -0.54
CA SER A 25 4.58 -13.96 -0.04
C SER A 25 5.18 -12.54 -0.10
N PRO A 26 4.64 -11.60 0.69
CA PRO A 26 5.04 -10.19 0.66
C PRO A 26 6.52 -9.98 1.03
N GLU A 27 7.11 -10.86 1.84
CA GLU A 27 8.51 -10.81 2.26
C GLU A 27 9.51 -11.00 1.11
N LYS A 28 9.07 -11.64 0.01
CA LYS A 28 9.88 -11.84 -1.20
C LYS A 28 9.67 -10.73 -2.24
N SER A 29 8.71 -9.84 -2.00
CA SER A 29 8.39 -8.78 -2.93
C SER A 29 9.37 -7.63 -2.81
N LYS A 30 9.68 -7.01 -3.95
CA LYS A 30 10.46 -5.76 -3.96
C LYS A 30 9.62 -4.65 -3.32
N LEU A 31 10.29 -3.76 -2.60
CA LEU A 31 9.66 -2.56 -2.04
C LEU A 31 9.03 -1.68 -3.14
N GLU A 32 9.62 -1.67 -4.33
CA GLU A 32 9.04 -1.04 -5.52
C GLU A 32 7.63 -1.54 -5.86
N THR A 33 7.38 -2.85 -5.72
CA THR A 33 6.07 -3.47 -5.97
C THR A 33 5.04 -2.97 -4.96
N LEU A 34 5.43 -2.85 -3.69
CA LEU A 34 4.57 -2.29 -2.64
C LEU A 34 4.13 -0.86 -3.02
N PHE A 35 5.08 0.02 -3.35
CA PHE A 35 4.74 1.41 -3.70
C PHE A 35 3.86 1.52 -4.95
N LYS A 36 4.13 0.71 -5.97
CA LYS A 36 3.27 0.64 -7.16
C LYS A 36 1.83 0.26 -6.80
N LEU A 37 1.66 -0.79 -6.00
CA LEU A 37 0.34 -1.25 -5.55
C LEU A 37 -0.39 -0.17 -4.74
N LEU A 38 0.29 0.48 -3.80
CA LEU A 38 -0.28 1.57 -3.01
C LEU A 38 -0.78 2.70 -3.91
N SER A 39 0.03 3.13 -4.89
CA SER A 39 -0.37 4.19 -5.83
C SER A 39 -1.60 3.82 -6.67
N VAL A 40 -1.70 2.59 -7.17
CA VAL A 40 -2.83 2.17 -8.02
C VAL A 40 -4.13 1.98 -7.24
N LEU A 41 -4.00 1.69 -5.94
CA LEU A 41 -5.12 1.52 -5.01
C LEU A 41 -5.49 2.81 -4.28
N ASP A 42 -4.79 3.92 -4.57
CA ASP A 42 -4.96 5.22 -3.91
C ASP A 42 -4.80 5.12 -2.38
N LEU A 43 -3.74 4.44 -1.94
CA LEU A 43 -3.42 4.18 -0.53
C LEU A 43 -2.14 4.90 -0.09
N GLY A 44 -2.15 5.41 1.15
CA GLY A 44 -0.97 5.93 1.84
C GLY A 44 -0.32 4.90 2.77
N LEU A 45 1.00 5.01 2.96
CA LEU A 45 1.76 4.25 3.96
C LEU A 45 2.20 5.18 5.10
N GLN A 46 1.89 4.83 6.34
CA GLN A 46 2.37 5.53 7.53
C GLN A 46 3.29 4.59 8.33
N VAL A 47 4.50 5.07 8.65
CA VAL A 47 5.41 4.39 9.57
C VAL A 47 5.28 5.03 10.94
N THR A 48 4.98 4.22 11.95
CA THR A 48 4.82 4.67 13.34
C THR A 48 5.80 3.94 14.25
N GLU A 49 6.10 4.53 15.40
CA GLU A 49 6.88 3.82 16.43
C GLU A 49 6.09 2.60 16.91
N HIS A 50 6.78 1.47 17.10
CA HIS A 50 6.17 0.19 17.44
C HIS A 50 5.39 0.22 18.77
N ASN A 51 5.80 1.08 19.70
CA ASN A 51 5.20 1.21 21.03
C ASN A 51 4.64 2.62 21.29
N ALA A 52 4.37 3.40 20.23
CA ALA A 52 3.65 4.66 20.40
C ALA A 52 2.25 4.32 20.93
N SER A 53 2.03 4.59 22.22
CA SER A 53 0.68 4.65 22.78
C SER A 53 -0.11 5.58 21.88
N THR A 54 -1.24 5.11 21.38
CA THR A 54 -2.15 5.89 20.52
C THR A 54 -2.60 7.14 21.27
N LYS A 55 -1.80 8.20 21.25
CA LYS A 55 -2.27 9.51 21.63
C LYS A 55 -3.29 9.87 20.55
N PRO A 56 -4.58 10.03 20.88
CA PRO A 56 -5.57 10.44 19.91
C PRO A 56 -5.07 11.74 19.27
N ASN A 57 -5.09 11.73 17.94
CA ASN A 57 -4.61 12.79 17.06
C ASN A 57 -5.02 14.17 17.61
N SER A 58 -4.09 14.91 18.22
CA SER A 58 -4.29 16.33 18.47
C SER A 58 -4.31 16.98 17.09
N GLY A 59 -5.52 17.27 16.61
CA GLY A 59 -5.78 17.79 15.28
C GLY A 59 -4.84 18.94 14.94
N TRP A 60 -3.98 18.71 13.96
CA TRP A 60 -3.27 19.78 13.29
C TRP A 60 -4.24 20.42 12.28
N THR A 61 -4.94 21.47 12.71
CA THR A 61 -5.53 22.45 11.80
C THR A 61 -4.39 23.40 11.39
N ARG A 62 -3.89 23.30 10.17
CA ARG A 62 -3.03 24.35 9.59
C ARG A 62 -3.88 25.20 8.67
N GLU A 63 -4.30 26.35 9.18
CA GLU A 63 -4.62 27.52 8.37
C GLU A 63 -3.33 28.33 8.20
N TRP A 64 -2.61 28.09 7.10
CA TRP A 64 -1.70 29.03 6.45
C TRP A 64 -1.67 28.70 4.96
#